data_AF-A0A496BB74-F1
#
_entry.id   AF-A0A496BB74-F1
#
_cell.length_a   1.000
_cell.length_b   1.000
_cell.length_c   1.000
_cell.angle_alpha   90.00
_cell.angle_beta   90.00
_cell.angle_gamma   90.00
#
_symmetry.space_group_name_H-M   'P 1'
#
loop_
_entity.id
_entity.type
_entity.pdbx_description
1 polymer ?
#
loop_
_entity_poly.entity_id
_entity_poly.type
_entity_poly.pdbx_seq_one_letter_code
_entity_poly.pdbx_strand_id
1 'polypeptide(L)'
;MLPGLTQANGDGDVLETTREFKVGFDAKYGITSNLIADITYNTDFAQVEADQEQVNLTRFSLFFPEKRPFFLEGAGLFDFGVPRSSFRRPPPMLLFYSRRIGLAEGKAIPIIFGGKATGKVGSYGVGILNVLTNEFYTAATEDDDAVDIPRTNYSVMRITRDVAAGSRIGLIAVNKDEIGDYNRAGGVDFEYRPSNNLDVRGMWSRTFEQGMSGRNNAWYLGTRWRNDIFRASGSYTDIDEDFNPAVGYVRQSGIRRVQGEFRWAPRPQKYGIREIYSGPEVDIILNQDNELEQWDVNYTQWFSLSTGDSILFYAKREFERLDEDFEIRDGVIIPIGDYQFSGFGGRISTSDTRAFNTTTGFEFGNFYSGELRKFYIHMTLKPTSRMSLETFYQFNRVNLPAGNFDANLFTSRFNYSFSTSLFAKLFAQWNTESQVVSTNFLINYIYRPGSDFYFVFNQTYDTDRTTKSALLDSTVVGKFTYWWNP
;
A
#
# COMPACT_ATOMS: atom_id res chain seq x y z
N MET A 1 14.28 -24.78 -0.83
CA MET A 1 14.94 -24.76 -2.15
C MET A 1 13.98 -24.19 -3.18
N LEU A 2 14.51 -23.46 -4.17
CA LEU A 2 13.80 -22.67 -5.16
C LEU A 2 14.40 -22.90 -6.55
N PRO A 3 14.03 -23.98 -7.26
CA PRO A 3 14.20 -24.06 -8.70
C PRO A 3 13.17 -23.14 -9.39
N GLY A 4 13.66 -22.26 -10.26
CA GLY A 4 12.86 -21.35 -11.08
C GLY A 4 13.29 -21.38 -12.54
N LEU A 5 12.32 -21.20 -13.43
CA LEU A 5 12.55 -20.98 -14.86
C LEU A 5 11.74 -19.76 -15.26
N THR A 6 12.43 -18.70 -15.68
CA THR A 6 11.83 -17.45 -16.15
C THR A 6 12.15 -17.31 -17.62
N GLN A 7 11.15 -16.95 -18.40
CA GLN A 7 11.28 -16.67 -19.81
C GLN A 7 10.75 -15.27 -20.07
N ALA A 8 11.65 -14.34 -20.40
CA ALA A 8 11.34 -12.93 -20.65
C ALA A 8 11.77 -12.52 -22.06
N ASN A 9 11.17 -11.46 -22.60
CA ASN A 9 11.51 -10.95 -23.93
C ASN A 9 12.95 -10.37 -23.92
N GLY A 10 13.82 -10.96 -24.73
CA GLY A 10 15.16 -10.43 -25.00
C GLY A 10 15.14 -9.47 -26.19
N ASP A 11 16.24 -8.75 -26.38
CA ASP A 11 16.42 -7.80 -27.48
C ASP A 11 16.20 -8.52 -28.84
N GLY A 12 15.06 -8.26 -29.50
CA GLY A 12 14.70 -8.80 -30.82
C GLY A 12 13.64 -9.92 -30.89
N ASP A 13 12.49 -9.83 -30.21
CA ASP A 13 11.34 -10.77 -30.29
C ASP A 13 11.66 -12.24 -29.93
N VAL A 14 12.83 -12.51 -29.33
CA VAL A 14 13.23 -13.84 -28.88
C VAL A 14 13.10 -13.91 -27.37
N LEU A 15 12.22 -14.81 -26.91
CA LEU A 15 12.04 -15.11 -25.50
C LEU A 15 13.25 -15.90 -24.93
N GLU A 16 14.09 -15.24 -24.15
CA GLU A 16 15.24 -15.89 -23.49
C GLU A 16 14.80 -16.69 -22.27
N THR A 17 15.30 -17.92 -22.14
CA THR A 17 14.99 -18.78 -20.99
C THR A 17 16.14 -18.80 -20.01
N THR A 18 15.93 -18.20 -18.83
CA THR A 18 16.88 -18.25 -17.72
C THR A 18 16.45 -19.32 -16.73
N ARG A 19 17.39 -20.19 -16.35
CA ARG A 19 17.20 -21.21 -15.32
C ARG A 19 17.98 -20.83 -14.09
N GLU A 20 17.29 -20.65 -12.97
CA GLU A 20 17.93 -20.36 -11.69
C GLU A 20 17.62 -21.44 -10.68
N PHE A 21 18.65 -21.83 -9.92
CA PHE A 21 18.49 -22.70 -8.77
C PHE A 21 19.02 -21.96 -7.54
N LYS A 22 18.10 -21.63 -6.62
CA LYS A 22 18.43 -20.94 -5.37
C LYS A 22 18.14 -21.82 -4.16
N VAL A 23 19.02 -21.75 -3.18
CA VAL A 23 18.81 -22.38 -1.87
C VAL A 23 18.85 -21.27 -0.84
N GLY A 24 17.74 -21.12 -0.13
CA GLY A 24 17.59 -20.21 0.99
C GLY A 24 17.21 -20.96 2.26
N PHE A 25 17.41 -20.30 3.39
CA PHE A 25 17.12 -20.81 4.72
C PHE A 25 16.35 -19.76 5.52
N ASP A 26 15.29 -20.20 6.20
CA ASP A 26 14.51 -19.39 7.11
C ASP A 26 14.45 -20.10 8.47
N ALA A 27 14.69 -19.37 9.56
CA ALA A 27 14.56 -19.86 10.92
C ALA A 27 13.78 -18.87 11.77
N LYS A 28 12.99 -19.40 12.71
CA LYS A 28 12.37 -18.58 13.75
C LYS A 28 12.64 -19.16 15.12
N TYR A 29 12.82 -18.29 16.10
CA TYR A 29 13.12 -18.65 17.47
C TYR A 29 12.39 -17.73 18.43
N GLY A 30 11.51 -18.29 19.27
CA GLY A 30 10.87 -17.56 20.35
C GLY A 30 11.84 -17.36 21.51
N ILE A 31 12.48 -16.18 21.57
CA ILE A 31 13.37 -15.81 22.67
C ILE A 31 12.60 -15.83 24.00
N THR A 32 11.36 -15.31 23.98
CA THR A 32 10.38 -15.47 25.07
C THR A 32 9.00 -15.71 24.47
N SER A 33 7.98 -15.95 25.30
CA SER A 33 6.59 -16.09 24.83
C SER A 33 6.07 -14.86 24.06
N ASN A 34 6.70 -13.70 24.24
CA ASN A 34 6.30 -12.44 23.63
C ASN A 34 7.40 -11.80 22.77
N LEU A 35 8.51 -12.49 22.51
CA LEU A 35 9.65 -11.97 21.73
C LEU A 35 10.15 -13.03 20.76
N ILE A 36 10.07 -12.75 19.47
CA ILE A 36 10.41 -13.68 18.39
C ILE A 36 11.57 -13.11 17.59
N ALA A 37 12.52 -13.96 17.26
CA ALA A 37 13.57 -13.70 16.29
C ALA A 37 13.32 -14.49 15.01
N ASP A 38 13.36 -13.81 13.87
CA ASP A 38 13.31 -14.38 12.52
C ASP A 38 14.65 -14.15 11.83
N ILE A 39 15.18 -15.18 11.17
CA ILE A 39 16.40 -15.12 10.37
C ILE A 39 16.07 -15.68 9.00
N THR A 40 16.55 -15.01 7.96
CA THR A 40 16.46 -15.44 6.57
C THR A 40 17.80 -15.30 5.90
N TYR A 41 18.14 -16.23 5.01
CA TYR A 41 19.37 -16.24 4.25
C TYR A 41 19.09 -16.65 2.80
N ASN A 42 19.61 -15.87 1.85
CA ASN A 42 19.46 -16.06 0.41
C ASN A 42 18.01 -16.34 -0.02
N THR A 43 17.12 -15.45 0.40
CA THR A 43 15.68 -15.61 0.17
C THR A 43 15.26 -14.85 -1.09
N ASP A 44 14.54 -15.53 -1.97
CA ASP A 44 13.72 -14.86 -2.98
C ASP A 44 12.30 -14.75 -2.42
N PHE A 45 11.74 -13.55 -2.44
CA PHE A 45 10.37 -13.34 -1.98
C PHE A 45 9.35 -13.62 -3.10
N ALA A 46 9.74 -14.43 -4.10
CA ALA A 46 8.94 -14.82 -5.26
C ALA A 46 7.66 -15.61 -4.90
N GLN A 47 7.47 -15.94 -3.62
CA GLN A 47 6.24 -16.54 -3.07
C GLN A 47 5.04 -15.58 -3.03
N VAL A 48 5.27 -14.29 -3.24
CA VAL A 48 4.25 -13.26 -3.11
C VAL A 48 3.57 -13.03 -4.45
N GLU A 49 2.23 -13.09 -4.43
CA GLU A 49 1.39 -12.67 -5.55
C GLU A 49 1.79 -11.27 -6.00
N ALA A 50 1.96 -11.08 -7.32
CA ALA A 50 2.23 -9.80 -7.95
C ALA A 50 1.32 -8.68 -7.41
N ASP A 51 1.80 -7.45 -7.49
CA ASP A 51 0.97 -6.34 -7.03
C ASP A 51 -0.28 -6.22 -7.87
N GLN A 52 -1.37 -5.92 -7.16
CA GLN A 52 -2.57 -5.51 -7.83
C GLN A 52 -2.33 -4.10 -8.37
N GLU A 53 -2.38 -3.96 -9.69
CA GLU A 53 -2.29 -2.68 -10.37
C GLU A 53 -3.40 -1.74 -9.89
N GLN A 54 -3.11 -0.44 -9.90
CA GLN A 54 -4.05 0.60 -9.54
C GLN A 54 -4.08 1.63 -10.66
N VAL A 55 -5.26 2.12 -11.02
CA VAL A 55 -5.37 3.24 -11.95
C VAL A 55 -4.83 4.50 -11.26
N ASN A 56 -3.74 5.07 -11.79
CA ASN A 56 -3.20 6.32 -11.28
C ASN A 56 -3.77 7.50 -12.07
N LEU A 57 -4.55 8.36 -11.42
CA LEU A 57 -5.07 9.60 -12.03
C LEU A 57 -4.51 10.83 -11.31
N THR A 58 -3.34 10.67 -10.69
CA THR A 58 -2.67 11.71 -9.90
C THR A 58 -1.20 11.76 -10.26
N ARG A 59 -0.56 12.90 -10.01
CA ARG A 59 0.89 13.08 -10.22
C ARG A 59 1.78 12.31 -9.21
N PHE A 60 1.19 11.62 -8.23
CA PHE A 60 1.93 10.98 -7.15
C PHE A 60 2.16 9.49 -7.44
N SER A 61 3.30 8.97 -6.98
CA SER A 61 3.58 7.53 -7.05
C SER A 61 2.59 6.72 -6.20
N LEU A 62 2.29 5.51 -6.66
CA LEU A 62 1.40 4.58 -5.96
C LEU A 62 2.07 4.00 -4.70
N PHE A 63 1.25 3.71 -3.69
CA PHE A 63 1.67 2.98 -2.49
C PHE A 63 1.13 1.55 -2.53
N PHE A 64 1.99 0.59 -2.25
CA PHE A 64 1.62 -0.82 -2.21
C PHE A 64 1.80 -1.40 -0.80
N PRO A 65 0.86 -2.19 -0.26
CA PRO A 65 1.07 -2.82 1.05
C PRO A 65 2.20 -3.86 0.98
N GLU A 66 2.95 -4.03 2.07
CA GLU A 66 3.86 -5.17 2.20
C GLU A 66 3.06 -6.49 2.16
N LYS A 67 3.59 -7.51 1.47
CA LYS A 67 2.95 -8.83 1.34
C LYS A 67 3.88 -9.98 1.77
N ARG A 68 5.18 -9.70 1.97
CA ARG A 68 6.19 -10.72 2.27
C ARG A 68 6.13 -11.14 3.74
N PRO A 69 5.98 -12.44 4.05
CA PRO A 69 5.79 -12.91 5.43
C PRO A 69 6.87 -12.46 6.42
N PHE A 70 8.14 -12.43 6.00
CA PHE A 70 9.26 -11.98 6.84
C PHE A 70 9.06 -10.55 7.36
N PHE A 71 8.51 -9.65 6.55
CA PHE A 71 8.30 -8.26 6.93
C PHE A 71 6.94 -8.00 7.58
N LEU A 72 5.93 -8.84 7.32
CA LEU A 72 4.57 -8.68 7.86
C LEU A 72 4.46 -8.98 9.36
N GLU A 73 5.13 -10.02 9.83
CA GLU A 73 5.06 -10.39 11.24
C GLU A 73 5.72 -9.33 12.12
N GLY A 74 4.99 -8.81 13.10
CA GLY A 74 5.47 -7.72 13.95
C GLY A 74 5.58 -6.36 13.24
N ALA A 75 5.13 -6.21 11.99
CA ALA A 75 5.22 -4.96 11.22
C ALA A 75 4.63 -3.75 11.96
N GLY A 76 3.51 -3.96 12.65
CA GLY A 76 2.84 -2.90 13.41
C GLY A 76 3.66 -2.31 14.56
N LEU A 77 4.76 -2.97 14.96
CA LEU A 77 5.70 -2.41 15.93
C LEU A 77 6.54 -1.29 15.31
N PHE A 78 6.97 -1.47 14.06
CA PHE A 78 7.76 -0.49 13.30
C PHE A 78 6.92 0.64 12.70
N ASP A 79 5.61 0.63 12.87
CA ASP A 79 4.71 1.68 12.38
C ASP A 79 5.06 3.02 13.05
N PHE A 80 5.56 3.96 12.23
CA PHE A 80 5.93 5.32 12.60
C PHE A 80 5.70 6.22 11.40
N GLY A 81 4.83 7.22 11.55
CA GLY A 81 4.47 8.14 10.47
C GLY A 81 3.15 8.86 10.69
N VAL A 82 2.70 9.56 9.67
CA VAL A 82 1.38 10.21 9.66
C VAL A 82 0.31 9.12 9.50
N PRO A 83 -0.66 9.00 10.42
CA PRO A 83 -1.72 8.01 10.33
C PRO A 83 -2.49 8.11 9.01
N ARG A 84 -2.84 6.95 8.45
CA ARG A 84 -3.71 6.87 7.26
C ARG A 84 -5.14 7.20 7.64
N SER A 85 -5.85 7.96 6.81
CA SER A 85 -7.30 8.21 6.97
C SER A 85 -8.14 6.96 6.67
N SER A 86 -7.64 6.05 5.82
CA SER A 86 -8.22 4.71 5.61
C SER A 86 -7.15 3.73 5.14
N PHE A 87 -7.39 2.42 5.33
CA PHE A 87 -6.49 1.37 4.84
C PHE A 87 -6.32 1.34 3.31
N ARG A 88 -7.25 1.95 2.57
CA ARG A 88 -7.24 2.00 1.10
C ARG A 88 -6.47 3.20 0.54
N ARG A 89 -6.10 4.18 1.37
CA ARG A 89 -5.30 5.33 0.96
C ARG A 89 -3.85 5.16 1.42
N PRO A 90 -2.87 5.62 0.61
CA PRO A 90 -1.48 5.74 1.04
C PRO A 90 -1.35 6.53 2.35
N PRO A 91 -0.38 6.21 3.21
CA PRO A 91 0.01 7.10 4.30
C PRO A 91 0.62 8.38 3.72
N PRO A 92 0.38 9.56 4.32
CA PRO A 92 1.08 10.76 3.88
C PRO A 92 2.60 10.65 4.07
N MET A 93 3.01 10.04 5.18
CA MET A 93 4.41 9.75 5.47
C MET A 93 4.56 8.52 6.36
N LEU A 94 5.55 7.68 6.08
CA LEU A 94 6.11 6.64 6.94
C LEU A 94 7.62 6.81 7.00
N LEU A 95 8.20 6.75 8.19
CA LEU A 95 9.66 6.78 8.33
C LEU A 95 10.30 5.45 7.91
N PHE A 96 9.55 4.36 8.03
CA PHE A 96 9.97 3.03 7.61
C PHE A 96 8.88 2.32 6.81
N TYR A 97 9.25 1.84 5.64
CA TYR A 97 8.38 1.11 4.72
C TYR A 97 9.19 -0.06 4.16
N SER A 98 9.03 -1.24 4.76
CA SER A 98 9.81 -2.45 4.48
C SER A 98 9.89 -2.83 3.01
N ARG A 99 8.90 -2.41 2.23
CA ARG A 99 8.81 -2.63 0.79
C ARG A 99 9.88 -1.89 -0.02
N ARG A 100 10.57 -0.92 0.57
CA ARG A 100 11.80 -0.31 0.01
C ARG A 100 13.02 -1.23 0.12
N ILE A 101 12.94 -2.31 0.90
CA ILE A 101 14.04 -3.27 1.07
C ILE A 101 13.83 -4.45 0.12
N GLY A 102 14.83 -4.74 -0.72
CA GLY A 102 14.80 -5.88 -1.64
C GLY A 102 13.92 -5.65 -2.88
N LEU A 103 13.53 -4.40 -3.16
CA LEU A 103 12.76 -4.00 -4.34
C LEU A 103 13.24 -2.62 -4.80
N ALA A 104 13.53 -2.47 -6.09
CA ALA A 104 13.77 -1.17 -6.75
C ALA A 104 13.04 -1.18 -8.09
N GLU A 105 12.25 -0.13 -8.38
CA GLU A 105 11.54 0.04 -9.67
C GLU A 105 10.77 -1.22 -10.11
N GLY A 106 10.08 -1.87 -9.17
CA GLY A 106 9.33 -3.12 -9.43
C GLY A 106 10.20 -4.38 -9.56
N LYS A 107 11.52 -4.25 -9.67
CA LYS A 107 12.48 -5.35 -9.77
C LYS A 107 12.89 -5.86 -8.40
N ALA A 108 12.96 -7.19 -8.25
CA ALA A 108 13.33 -7.85 -7.01
C ALA A 108 14.86 -7.88 -6.82
N ILE A 109 15.33 -7.24 -5.75
CA ILE A 109 16.75 -7.26 -5.38
C ILE A 109 16.99 -8.44 -4.42
N PRO A 110 17.95 -9.34 -4.70
CA PRO A 110 18.25 -10.48 -3.84
C PRO A 110 18.62 -10.06 -2.41
N ILE A 111 18.00 -10.70 -1.42
CA ILE A 111 18.34 -10.52 -0.01
C ILE A 111 19.29 -11.65 0.40
N ILE A 112 20.54 -11.28 0.72
CA ILE A 112 21.60 -12.20 1.14
C ILE A 112 21.31 -12.68 2.55
N PHE A 113 20.96 -11.77 3.45
CA PHE A 113 20.70 -12.05 4.85
C PHE A 113 19.68 -11.07 5.41
N GLY A 114 18.79 -11.56 6.27
CA GLY A 114 17.88 -10.73 7.05
C GLY A 114 17.71 -11.30 8.44
N GLY A 115 17.87 -10.45 9.45
CA GLY A 115 17.59 -10.77 10.85
C GLY A 115 16.57 -9.79 11.39
N LYS A 116 15.57 -10.29 12.11
CA LYS A 116 14.53 -9.47 12.74
C LYS A 116 14.26 -10.01 14.14
N ALA A 117 14.10 -9.13 15.12
CA ALA A 117 13.62 -9.49 16.45
C ALA A 117 12.51 -8.53 16.84
N THR A 118 11.31 -9.03 17.09
CA THR A 118 10.13 -8.22 17.40
C THR A 118 9.33 -8.80 18.53
N GLY A 119 8.86 -7.94 19.44
CA GLY A 119 8.03 -8.40 20.54
C GLY A 119 7.88 -7.40 21.67
N LYS A 120 7.43 -7.90 22.82
CA LYS A 120 7.34 -7.16 24.08
C LYS A 120 8.24 -7.76 25.16
N VAL A 121 8.90 -6.89 25.89
CA VAL A 121 9.67 -7.20 27.11
C VAL A 121 9.16 -6.28 28.22
N GLY A 122 8.33 -6.83 29.12
CA GLY A 122 7.64 -6.04 30.14
C GLY A 122 6.71 -4.98 29.50
N SER A 123 6.87 -3.71 29.90
CA SER A 123 6.13 -2.57 29.33
C SER A 123 6.75 -1.99 28.05
N TYR A 124 7.81 -2.62 27.53
CA TYR A 124 8.50 -2.16 26.33
C TYR A 124 8.14 -3.03 25.13
N GLY A 125 7.79 -2.40 24.00
CA GLY A 125 7.82 -3.05 22.69
C GLY A 125 9.16 -2.79 22.03
N VAL A 126 9.82 -3.85 21.54
CA VAL A 126 11.15 -3.79 20.92
C VAL A 126 11.11 -4.41 19.54
N GLY A 127 11.53 -3.66 18.53
CA GLY A 127 11.68 -4.11 17.16
C GLY A 127 13.09 -3.80 16.66
N ILE A 128 13.80 -4.83 16.19
CA ILE A 128 15.11 -4.71 15.55
C ILE A 128 15.02 -5.44 14.22
N LEU A 129 15.52 -4.83 13.15
CA LEU A 129 15.60 -5.41 11.82
C LEU A 129 16.96 -5.04 11.23
N ASN A 130 17.65 -6.01 10.65
CA ASN A 130 18.83 -5.79 9.83
C ASN A 130 18.72 -6.65 8.57
N VAL A 131 18.90 -6.06 7.40
CA VAL A 131 18.80 -6.76 6.10
C VAL A 131 19.93 -6.31 5.20
N LEU A 132 20.63 -7.27 4.60
CA LEU A 132 21.68 -7.07 3.62
C LEU A 132 21.18 -7.55 2.25
N THR A 133 21.07 -6.63 1.31
CA THR A 133 20.78 -6.93 -0.10
C THR A 133 22.07 -7.11 -0.90
N ASN A 134 22.01 -7.81 -2.03
CA ASN A 134 23.13 -7.82 -2.97
C ASN A 134 23.11 -6.59 -3.87
N GLU A 135 24.22 -6.35 -4.57
CA GLU A 135 24.21 -5.46 -5.74
C GLU A 135 23.29 -6.02 -6.83
N PHE A 136 22.67 -5.12 -7.59
CA PHE A 136 21.74 -5.48 -8.65
C PHE A 136 21.84 -4.47 -9.79
N TYR A 137 22.04 -4.99 -11.00
CA TYR A 137 22.14 -4.19 -12.23
C TYR A 137 21.16 -4.72 -13.28
N THR A 138 20.40 -3.81 -13.90
CA THR A 138 19.70 -4.06 -15.17
C THR A 138 19.94 -2.91 -16.12
N ALA A 139 20.24 -3.23 -17.37
CA ALA A 139 20.34 -2.22 -18.42
C ALA A 139 18.99 -1.55 -18.67
N ALA A 140 19.02 -0.30 -19.15
CA ALA A 140 17.83 0.39 -19.63
C ALA A 140 17.26 -0.34 -20.86
N THR A 141 15.95 -0.39 -20.98
CA THR A 141 15.21 -0.83 -22.17
C THR A 141 14.46 0.36 -22.77
N GLU A 142 13.70 0.16 -23.87
CA GLU A 142 12.88 1.24 -24.43
C GLU A 142 11.84 1.78 -23.43
N ASP A 143 11.39 0.94 -22.49
CA ASP A 143 10.31 1.26 -21.54
C ASP A 143 10.76 1.43 -20.07
N ASP A 144 11.95 0.96 -19.69
CA ASP A 144 12.46 1.01 -18.31
C ASP A 144 13.85 1.64 -18.22
N ASP A 145 14.07 2.46 -17.19
CA ASP A 145 15.39 3.01 -16.85
C ASP A 145 16.38 1.92 -16.38
N ALA A 146 17.67 2.24 -16.51
CA ALA A 146 18.73 1.40 -15.96
C ALA A 146 18.68 1.45 -14.43
N VAL A 147 18.66 0.28 -13.80
CA VAL A 147 18.69 0.15 -12.34
C VAL A 147 20.09 -0.29 -11.96
N ASP A 148 20.81 0.54 -11.22
CA ASP A 148 22.10 0.21 -10.61
C ASP A 148 22.02 0.43 -9.10
N ILE A 149 21.93 -0.67 -8.36
CA ILE A 149 21.81 -0.66 -6.91
C ILE A 149 23.06 -1.30 -6.31
N PRO A 150 23.85 -0.56 -5.50
CA PRO A 150 24.99 -1.14 -4.81
C PRO A 150 24.50 -2.12 -3.74
N ARG A 151 25.45 -2.87 -3.17
CA ARG A 151 25.18 -3.67 -1.98
C ARG A 151 24.77 -2.75 -0.82
N THR A 152 23.60 -2.98 -0.25
CA THR A 152 23.00 -2.10 0.77
C THR A 152 22.70 -2.84 2.07
N ASN A 153 23.06 -2.22 3.20
CA ASN A 153 22.68 -2.68 4.52
C ASN A 153 21.60 -1.77 5.12
N TYR A 154 20.45 -2.36 5.44
CA TYR A 154 19.33 -1.69 6.08
C TYR A 154 19.28 -2.10 7.55
N SER A 155 19.17 -1.13 8.46
CA SER A 155 18.99 -1.37 9.89
C SER A 155 17.87 -0.52 10.45
N VAL A 156 16.96 -1.12 11.22
CA VAL A 156 15.85 -0.43 11.86
C VAL A 156 15.79 -0.84 13.31
N MET A 157 15.65 0.14 14.19
CA MET A 157 15.45 -0.07 15.61
C MET A 157 14.25 0.75 16.07
N ARG A 158 13.36 0.09 16.81
CA ARG A 158 12.16 0.68 17.38
C ARG A 158 12.05 0.27 18.84
N ILE A 159 11.87 1.26 19.69
CA ILE A 159 11.52 1.05 21.09
C ILE A 159 10.25 1.83 21.38
N THR A 160 9.29 1.17 22.02
CA THR A 160 8.09 1.80 22.56
C THR A 160 7.97 1.45 24.03
N ARG A 161 7.36 2.34 24.81
CA ARG A 161 7.04 2.10 26.22
C ARG A 161 5.58 2.43 26.46
N ASP A 162 4.83 1.44 26.94
CA ASP A 162 3.48 1.64 27.43
C ASP A 162 3.54 2.46 28.73
N VAL A 163 2.78 3.55 28.79
CA VAL A 163 2.70 4.46 29.93
C VAL A 163 1.24 4.69 30.30
N ALA A 164 0.94 4.70 31.61
CA ALA A 164 -0.45 4.81 32.12
C ALA A 164 -1.44 3.84 31.42
N ALA A 165 -2.74 4.05 31.58
CA ALA A 165 -3.75 3.19 30.96
C ALA A 165 -3.96 3.57 29.48
N GLY A 166 -3.17 2.98 28.59
CA GLY A 166 -3.38 3.05 27.13
C GLY A 166 -2.65 4.17 26.40
N SER A 167 -1.69 4.84 27.05
CA SER A 167 -0.78 5.78 26.41
C SER A 167 0.56 5.11 26.09
N ARG A 168 1.31 5.66 25.14
CA ARG A 168 2.57 5.10 24.66
C ARG A 168 3.51 6.21 24.23
N ILE A 169 4.79 6.03 24.47
CA ILE A 169 5.87 6.84 23.87
C ILE A 169 6.79 5.91 23.08
N GLY A 170 7.44 6.43 22.06
CA GLY A 170 8.37 5.63 21.27
C GLY A 170 9.46 6.42 20.59
N LEU A 171 10.50 5.68 20.23
CA LEU A 171 11.67 6.12 19.48
C LEU A 171 11.85 5.18 18.29
N ILE A 172 12.28 5.70 17.15
CA ILE A 172 12.68 4.91 15.99
C ILE A 172 13.99 5.44 15.40
N ALA A 173 14.81 4.54 14.89
CA ALA A 173 15.98 4.85 14.09
C ALA A 173 16.01 3.92 12.87
N VAL A 174 16.31 4.48 11.71
CA VAL A 174 16.39 3.81 10.41
C VAL A 174 17.72 4.21 9.78
N ASN A 175 18.43 3.23 9.23
CA ASN A 175 19.72 3.42 8.58
C ASN A 175 19.75 2.61 7.28
N LYS A 176 20.10 3.29 6.18
CA LYS A 176 20.48 2.73 4.89
C LYS A 176 21.96 3.06 4.68
N ASP A 177 22.79 2.04 4.56
CA ASP A 177 24.23 2.19 4.43
C ASP A 177 24.70 1.49 3.14
N GLU A 178 25.43 2.24 2.32
CA GLU A 178 25.96 1.81 1.02
C GLU A 178 27.44 2.22 0.94
N ILE A 179 28.18 1.63 0.00
CA ILE A 179 29.59 1.99 -0.16
C ILE A 179 29.67 3.44 -0.64
N GLY A 180 30.16 4.33 0.24
CA GLY A 180 30.38 5.73 -0.08
C GLY A 180 29.15 6.64 0.07
N ASP A 181 28.02 6.12 0.55
CA ASP A 181 26.80 6.90 0.78
C ASP A 181 25.97 6.35 1.96
N TYR A 182 25.14 7.19 2.58
CA TYR A 182 24.21 6.79 3.62
C TYR A 182 22.96 7.66 3.66
N ASN A 183 21.85 7.07 4.09
CA ASN A 183 20.64 7.78 4.50
C ASN A 183 20.17 7.26 5.87
N ARG A 184 19.98 8.19 6.82
CA ARG A 184 19.57 7.90 8.18
C ARG A 184 18.33 8.69 8.52
N ALA A 185 17.45 8.09 9.29
CA ALA A 185 16.28 8.78 9.80
C ALA A 185 16.03 8.40 11.26
N GLY A 186 15.55 9.34 12.06
CA GLY A 186 15.21 9.09 13.45
C GLY A 186 14.00 9.90 13.86
N GLY A 187 13.28 9.44 14.87
CA GLY A 187 12.10 10.13 15.33
C GLY A 187 11.59 9.68 16.68
N VAL A 188 10.72 10.51 17.25
CA VAL A 188 10.01 10.27 18.50
C VAL A 188 8.53 10.40 18.26
N ASP A 189 7.73 9.55 18.89
CA ASP A 189 6.28 9.60 18.81
C ASP A 189 5.62 9.35 20.16
N PHE A 190 4.39 9.82 20.29
CA PHE A 190 3.56 9.53 21.44
C PHE A 190 2.11 9.33 21.03
N GLU A 191 1.42 8.56 21.86
CA GLU A 191 -0.02 8.39 21.85
C GLU A 191 -0.51 8.58 23.29
N TYR A 192 -1.37 9.57 23.50
CA TYR A 192 -1.91 9.94 24.79
C TYR A 192 -3.42 9.74 24.80
N ARG A 193 -3.88 8.87 25.69
CA ARG A 193 -5.30 8.49 25.86
C ARG A 193 -5.74 8.74 27.30
N PRO A 194 -6.06 9.98 27.67
CA PRO A 194 -6.48 10.32 29.03
C PRO A 194 -7.87 9.78 29.40
N SER A 195 -8.69 9.43 28.40
CA SER A 195 -10.00 8.82 28.58
C SER A 195 -10.34 7.92 27.39
N ASN A 196 -11.43 7.15 27.49
CA ASN A 196 -11.91 6.31 26.38
C ASN A 196 -12.43 7.10 25.17
N ASN A 197 -12.63 8.41 25.33
CA ASN A 197 -13.26 9.28 24.35
C ASN A 197 -12.26 10.18 23.62
N LEU A 198 -11.01 10.27 24.07
CA LEU A 198 -9.99 11.18 23.54
C LEU A 198 -8.67 10.45 23.28
N ASP A 199 -8.15 10.61 22.06
CA ASP A 199 -6.88 10.09 21.58
C ASP A 199 -6.08 11.25 20.99
N VAL A 200 -4.88 11.50 21.49
CA VAL A 200 -3.96 12.51 20.97
C VAL A 200 -2.68 11.81 20.53
N ARG A 201 -2.25 12.04 19.30
CA ARG A 201 -1.04 11.44 18.73
C ARG A 201 -0.12 12.53 18.24
N GLY A 202 1.17 12.35 18.44
CA GLY A 202 2.16 13.24 17.85
C GLY A 202 3.42 12.51 17.45
N MET A 203 4.13 13.06 16.48
CA MET A 203 5.47 12.62 16.13
C MET A 203 6.33 13.79 15.66
N TRP A 204 7.63 13.58 15.82
CA TRP A 204 8.68 14.35 15.17
C TRP A 204 9.70 13.39 14.60
N SER A 205 10.17 13.64 13.38
CA SER A 205 11.30 12.92 12.79
C SER A 205 12.21 13.82 12.00
N ARG A 206 13.43 13.35 11.75
CA ARG A 206 14.46 14.03 10.98
C ARG A 206 15.25 13.02 10.14
N THR A 207 15.65 13.44 8.94
CA THR A 207 16.51 12.64 8.05
C THR A 207 17.90 13.24 7.94
N PHE A 208 18.89 12.44 7.57
CA PHE A 208 20.29 12.82 7.43
C PHE A 208 20.88 12.02 6.28
N GLU A 209 21.49 12.68 5.31
CA GLU A 209 22.20 12.05 4.20
C GLU A 209 23.39 12.92 3.77
N GLN A 210 24.26 12.35 2.95
CA GLN A 210 25.49 13.02 2.54
C GLN A 210 25.20 14.23 1.65
N GLY A 211 25.87 15.36 1.91
CA GLY A 211 25.71 16.59 1.12
C GLY A 211 24.47 17.43 1.45
N MET A 212 23.57 16.97 2.32
CA MET A 212 22.41 17.75 2.75
C MET A 212 22.64 18.52 4.06
N SER A 213 22.32 19.81 4.06
CA SER A 213 22.34 20.67 5.26
C SER A 213 21.06 21.48 5.47
N GLY A 214 19.97 21.09 4.82
CA GLY A 214 18.73 21.87 4.74
C GLY A 214 17.64 21.53 5.78
N ARG A 215 16.40 21.81 5.40
CA ARG A 215 15.20 21.62 6.21
C ARG A 215 14.66 20.21 5.96
N ASN A 216 14.81 19.34 6.94
CA ASN A 216 14.63 17.90 6.80
C ASN A 216 13.97 17.29 8.03
N ASN A 217 12.97 17.99 8.59
CA ASN A 217 12.12 17.48 9.66
C ASN A 217 10.72 17.17 9.14
N ALA A 218 10.03 16.32 9.89
CA ALA A 218 8.60 16.14 9.76
C ALA A 218 7.94 16.14 11.15
N TRP A 219 6.77 16.77 11.22
CA TRP A 219 5.95 16.88 12.42
C TRP A 219 4.53 16.41 12.13
N TYR A 220 3.91 15.82 13.14
CA TYR A 220 2.48 15.54 13.13
C TYR A 220 1.92 15.71 14.52
N LEU A 221 0.73 16.32 14.60
CA LEU A 221 -0.09 16.36 15.80
C LEU A 221 -1.54 16.12 15.39
N GLY A 222 -2.16 15.11 15.97
CA GLY A 222 -3.54 14.74 15.69
C GLY A 222 -4.32 14.50 16.96
N THR A 223 -5.61 14.80 16.93
CA THR A 223 -6.56 14.50 18.00
C THR A 223 -7.81 13.86 17.42
N ARG A 224 -8.36 12.90 18.15
CA ARG A 224 -9.64 12.28 17.87
C ARG A 224 -10.46 12.24 19.14
N TRP A 225 -11.66 12.82 19.06
CA TRP A 225 -12.66 12.76 20.09
C TRP A 225 -13.92 12.04 19.60
N ARG A 226 -14.53 11.21 20.45
CA ARG A 226 -15.76 10.51 20.11
C ARG A 226 -16.62 10.21 21.33
N ASN A 227 -17.91 10.37 21.20
CA ASN A 227 -18.91 9.79 22.10
C ASN A 227 -19.93 8.94 21.31
N ASP A 228 -21.07 8.64 21.91
CA ASP A 228 -22.09 7.78 21.30
C ASP A 228 -22.77 8.37 20.06
N ILE A 229 -22.75 9.71 19.90
CA ILE A 229 -23.49 10.44 18.86
C ILE A 229 -22.57 11.30 18.00
N PHE A 230 -21.44 11.76 18.50
CA PHE A 230 -20.55 12.68 17.80
C PHE A 230 -19.14 12.13 17.70
N ARG A 231 -18.48 12.43 16.57
CA ARG A 231 -17.06 12.21 16.38
C ARG A 231 -16.44 13.47 15.82
N ALA A 232 -15.30 13.85 16.35
CA ALA A 232 -14.52 14.96 15.85
C ALA A 232 -13.06 14.52 15.75
N SER A 233 -12.37 14.93 14.70
CA SER A 233 -10.91 14.80 14.64
C SER A 233 -10.30 16.01 13.97
N GLY A 234 -9.04 16.25 14.29
CA GLY A 234 -8.26 17.30 13.66
C GLY A 234 -6.78 16.96 13.71
N SER A 235 -6.03 17.36 12.70
CA SER A 235 -4.58 17.17 12.69
C SER A 235 -3.85 18.24 11.90
N TYR A 236 -2.61 18.47 12.31
CA TYR A 236 -1.62 19.27 11.61
C TYR A 236 -0.42 18.39 11.27
N THR A 237 0.05 18.50 10.04
CA THR A 237 1.28 17.86 9.54
C THR A 237 2.17 18.92 8.93
N ASP A 238 3.46 18.87 9.19
CA ASP A 238 4.47 19.73 8.54
C ASP A 238 5.59 18.82 8.06
N ILE A 239 5.88 18.81 6.76
CA ILE A 239 6.96 18.03 6.16
C ILE A 239 7.84 19.02 5.43
N ASP A 240 9.08 19.17 5.89
CA ASP A 240 10.04 20.03 5.23
C ASP A 240 10.38 19.52 3.81
N GLU A 241 10.89 20.39 2.95
CA GLU A 241 11.20 20.10 1.54
C GLU A 241 12.26 19.01 1.37
N ASP A 242 13.34 19.07 2.15
CA ASP A 242 14.46 18.12 2.11
C ASP A 242 14.21 16.88 3.00
N PHE A 243 12.99 16.67 3.51
CA PHE A 243 12.70 15.49 4.32
C PHE A 243 12.64 14.22 3.45
N ASN A 244 13.76 13.50 3.39
CA ASN A 244 13.93 12.31 2.57
C ASN A 244 14.27 11.03 3.39
N PRO A 245 13.28 10.24 3.84
CA PRO A 245 13.53 8.92 4.43
C PRO A 245 13.66 7.87 3.32
N ALA A 246 14.88 7.51 2.91
CA ALA A 246 15.11 6.64 1.75
C ALA A 246 14.50 5.22 1.90
N VAL A 247 14.39 4.72 3.13
CA VAL A 247 13.74 3.42 3.46
C VAL A 247 12.28 3.61 3.88
N GLY A 248 11.76 4.83 3.79
CA GLY A 248 10.41 5.22 4.15
C GLY A 248 9.53 5.47 2.92
N TYR A 249 8.48 6.25 3.16
CA TYR A 249 7.57 6.73 2.13
C TYR A 249 7.11 8.13 2.50
N VAL A 250 7.21 9.08 1.57
CA VAL A 250 6.64 10.43 1.69
C VAL A 250 5.86 10.67 0.42
N ARG A 251 4.57 10.98 0.53
CA ARG A 251 3.72 11.24 -0.64
C ARG A 251 4.05 12.59 -1.27
N GLN A 252 4.27 13.59 -0.42
CA GLN A 252 4.57 14.97 -0.81
C GLN A 252 5.40 15.60 0.32
N SER A 253 6.57 16.14 -0.01
CA SER A 253 7.41 16.95 0.88
C SER A 253 7.12 18.44 0.66
N GLY A 254 7.70 19.31 1.50
CA GLY A 254 7.54 20.76 1.33
C GLY A 254 6.13 21.28 1.63
N ILE A 255 5.37 20.59 2.50
CA ILE A 255 3.97 20.92 2.77
C ILE A 255 3.64 21.16 4.24
N ARG A 256 2.61 21.97 4.46
CA ARG A 256 1.83 22.04 5.69
C ARG A 256 0.40 21.58 5.41
N ARG A 257 -0.08 20.62 6.18
CA ARG A 257 -1.42 20.04 5.99
C ARG A 257 -2.26 20.15 7.25
N VAL A 258 -3.47 20.68 7.10
CA VAL A 258 -4.49 20.75 8.14
C VAL A 258 -5.67 19.87 7.74
N GLN A 259 -6.07 18.98 8.63
CA GLN A 259 -7.23 18.13 8.42
C GLN A 259 -8.23 18.29 9.56
N GLY A 260 -9.51 18.20 9.24
CA GLY A 260 -10.60 18.27 10.21
C GLY A 260 -11.77 17.39 9.80
N GLU A 261 -12.38 16.70 10.75
CA GLU A 261 -13.57 15.88 10.53
C GLU A 261 -14.56 16.16 11.67
N PHE A 262 -15.84 16.35 11.33
CA PHE A 262 -16.92 16.35 12.31
C PHE A 262 -18.07 15.50 11.81
N ARG A 263 -18.57 14.61 12.68
CA ARG A 263 -19.59 13.63 12.30
C ARG A 263 -20.65 13.49 13.36
N TRP A 264 -21.89 13.58 12.92
CA TRP A 264 -23.09 13.17 13.64
C TRP A 264 -23.39 11.71 13.28
N ALA A 265 -23.36 10.85 14.29
CA ALA A 265 -23.34 9.40 14.15
C ALA A 265 -24.35 8.67 15.08
N PRO A 266 -25.66 8.98 15.03
CA PRO A 266 -26.65 8.37 15.90
C PRO A 266 -26.93 6.91 15.52
N ARG A 267 -27.46 6.15 16.50
CA ARG A 267 -27.89 4.76 16.32
C ARG A 267 -29.40 4.62 16.56
N PRO A 268 -30.25 5.07 15.61
CA PRO A 268 -31.69 5.11 15.83
C PRO A 268 -32.33 3.72 15.98
N GLN A 269 -31.72 2.67 15.40
CA GLN A 269 -32.20 1.28 15.45
C GLN A 269 -33.69 1.13 15.08
N LYS A 270 -34.19 1.98 14.16
CA LYS A 270 -35.59 2.07 13.74
C LYS A 270 -35.69 2.08 12.22
N TYR A 271 -36.81 1.59 11.69
CA TYR A 271 -37.07 1.54 10.23
C TYR A 271 -35.99 0.79 9.44
N GLY A 272 -35.30 -0.17 10.05
CA GLY A 272 -34.20 -0.91 9.42
C GLY A 272 -32.84 -0.19 9.39
N ILE A 273 -32.73 1.03 9.96
CA ILE A 273 -31.47 1.79 10.06
C ILE A 273 -30.82 1.53 11.41
N ARG A 274 -29.60 0.97 11.40
CA ARG A 274 -28.80 0.66 12.59
C ARG A 274 -27.96 1.85 13.06
N GLU A 275 -27.27 2.52 12.14
CA GLU A 275 -26.39 3.64 12.41
C GLU A 275 -26.40 4.60 11.22
N ILE A 276 -26.40 5.89 11.51
CA ILE A 276 -26.18 6.95 10.53
C ILE A 276 -24.78 7.52 10.79
N TYR A 277 -24.08 7.98 9.77
CA TYR A 277 -22.84 8.73 9.89
C TYR A 277 -22.87 9.88 8.89
N SER A 278 -22.92 11.11 9.37
CA SER A 278 -23.15 12.30 8.55
C SER A 278 -22.22 13.43 8.97
N GLY A 279 -21.63 14.14 8.01
CA GLY A 279 -20.95 15.40 8.29
C GLY A 279 -19.81 15.70 7.34
N PRO A 280 -19.11 16.83 7.54
CA PRO A 280 -18.00 17.26 6.70
C PRO A 280 -16.64 16.69 7.11
N GLU A 281 -15.76 16.63 6.13
CA GLU A 281 -14.32 16.46 6.25
C GLU A 281 -13.66 17.57 5.43
N VAL A 282 -12.58 18.14 5.97
CA VAL A 282 -11.82 19.23 5.36
C VAL A 282 -10.35 18.83 5.38
N ASP A 283 -9.68 19.03 4.26
CA ASP A 283 -8.25 18.79 4.07
C ASP A 283 -7.67 19.99 3.33
N ILE A 284 -6.65 20.63 3.90
CA ILE A 284 -6.01 21.81 3.33
C ILE A 284 -4.52 21.55 3.30
N ILE A 285 -3.90 21.74 2.14
CA ILE A 285 -2.47 21.61 1.91
C ILE A 285 -1.94 22.96 1.44
N LEU A 286 -0.94 23.44 2.16
CA LEU A 286 -0.17 24.64 1.84
C LEU A 286 1.27 24.23 1.55
N ASN A 287 1.97 25.03 0.75
CA ASN A 287 3.43 24.94 0.67
C ASN A 287 4.10 25.50 1.95
N GLN A 288 5.42 25.43 2.02
CA GLN A 288 6.19 25.94 3.17
C GLN A 288 6.15 27.47 3.34
N ASP A 289 5.76 28.21 2.31
CA ASP A 289 5.55 29.67 2.31
C ASP A 289 4.11 30.08 2.71
N ASN A 290 3.25 29.10 3.04
CA ASN A 290 1.83 29.25 3.38
C ASN A 290 0.92 29.64 2.20
N GLU A 291 1.36 29.41 0.98
CA GLU A 291 0.49 29.52 -0.19
C GLU A 291 -0.34 28.25 -0.33
N LEU A 292 -1.58 28.42 -0.76
CA LEU A 292 -2.53 27.33 -0.91
C LEU A 292 -2.21 26.51 -2.16
N GLU A 293 -1.93 25.22 -1.97
CA GLU A 293 -1.76 24.26 -3.07
C GLU A 293 -3.05 23.48 -3.33
N GLN A 294 -3.71 23.00 -2.26
CA GLN A 294 -4.88 22.15 -2.38
C GLN A 294 -5.86 22.37 -1.23
N TRP A 295 -7.16 22.27 -1.50
CA TRP A 295 -8.12 21.95 -0.46
C TRP A 295 -9.18 20.98 -0.96
N ASP A 296 -9.69 20.15 -0.06
CA ASP A 296 -10.81 19.24 -0.26
C ASP A 296 -11.82 19.46 0.87
N VAL A 297 -13.09 19.58 0.50
CA VAL A 297 -14.22 19.56 1.43
C VAL A 297 -15.17 18.47 0.97
N ASN A 298 -15.33 17.45 1.80
CA ASN A 298 -16.17 16.30 1.52
C ASN A 298 -17.29 16.16 2.56
N TYR A 299 -18.55 16.24 2.12
CA TYR A 299 -19.69 15.91 2.95
C TYR A 299 -20.11 14.47 2.71
N THR A 300 -20.04 13.63 3.74
CA THR A 300 -20.42 12.21 3.66
C THR A 300 -21.72 11.96 4.40
N GLN A 301 -22.61 11.18 3.78
CA GLN A 301 -23.81 10.62 4.39
C GLN A 301 -23.80 9.10 4.23
N TRP A 302 -23.68 8.37 5.33
CA TRP A 302 -23.66 6.92 5.37
C TRP A 302 -24.81 6.38 6.23
N PHE A 303 -25.49 5.37 5.70
CA PHE A 303 -26.51 4.59 6.39
C PHE A 303 -26.04 3.15 6.51
N SER A 304 -25.99 2.64 7.74
CA SER A 304 -25.83 1.20 8.02
C SER A 304 -27.18 0.60 8.34
N LEU A 305 -27.56 -0.45 7.63
CA LEU A 305 -28.85 -1.12 7.79
C LEU A 305 -28.74 -2.32 8.73
N SER A 306 -29.85 -2.72 9.33
CA SER A 306 -29.93 -3.89 10.23
C SER A 306 -29.64 -5.20 9.49
N THR A 307 -29.76 -5.23 8.17
CA THR A 307 -29.44 -6.37 7.29
C THR A 307 -27.93 -6.59 7.09
N GLY A 308 -27.09 -5.68 7.59
CA GLY A 308 -25.65 -5.62 7.32
C GLY A 308 -25.29 -4.82 6.06
N ASP A 309 -26.28 -4.39 5.28
CA ASP A 309 -26.05 -3.56 4.10
C ASP A 309 -25.70 -2.12 4.48
N SER A 310 -25.07 -1.39 3.56
CA SER A 310 -24.74 0.02 3.74
C SER A 310 -24.90 0.82 2.45
N ILE A 311 -25.30 2.09 2.62
CA ILE A 311 -25.44 3.06 1.55
C ILE A 311 -24.67 4.30 1.96
N LEU A 312 -23.77 4.78 1.11
CA LEU A 312 -22.96 5.97 1.30
C LEU A 312 -23.20 6.89 0.11
N PHE A 313 -23.49 8.16 0.38
CA PHE A 313 -23.44 9.24 -0.60
C PHE A 313 -22.43 10.28 -0.12
N TYR A 314 -21.76 10.91 -1.07
CA TYR A 314 -20.86 12.00 -0.76
C TYR A 314 -20.89 13.07 -1.84
N ALA A 315 -20.72 14.31 -1.41
CA ALA A 315 -20.52 15.45 -2.28
C ALA A 315 -19.20 16.10 -1.88
N LYS A 316 -18.37 16.40 -2.87
CA LYS A 316 -17.05 16.97 -2.65
C LYS A 316 -16.87 18.24 -3.46
N ARG A 317 -16.11 19.16 -2.89
CA ARG A 317 -15.58 20.33 -3.56
C ARG A 317 -14.08 20.34 -3.32
N GLU A 318 -13.32 20.49 -4.39
CA GLU A 318 -11.87 20.41 -4.36
C GLU A 318 -11.29 21.64 -5.09
N PHE A 319 -10.10 22.04 -4.69
CA PHE A 319 -9.23 22.97 -5.39
C PHE A 319 -7.84 22.35 -5.48
N GLU A 320 -7.20 22.50 -6.62
CA GLU A 320 -5.84 22.05 -6.86
C GLU A 320 -5.12 23.06 -7.73
N ARG A 321 -3.97 23.52 -7.24
CA ARG A 321 -3.01 24.31 -8.00
C ARG A 321 -1.97 23.37 -8.58
N LEU A 322 -1.73 23.51 -9.88
CA LEU A 322 -0.60 22.91 -10.56
C LEU A 322 0.44 24.01 -10.80
N ASP A 323 1.67 23.77 -10.35
CA ASP A 323 2.81 24.67 -10.55
C ASP A 323 3.67 24.27 -11.77
N GLU A 324 3.37 23.11 -12.36
CA GLU A 324 3.97 22.60 -13.59
C GLU A 324 2.92 21.86 -14.43
N ASP A 325 3.17 21.79 -15.73
CA ASP A 325 2.39 20.95 -16.63
C ASP A 325 2.57 19.49 -16.22
N PHE A 326 1.49 18.71 -16.19
CA PHE A 326 1.59 17.27 -15.94
C PHE A 326 0.85 16.47 -17.00
N GLU A 327 1.49 15.42 -17.49
CA GLU A 327 0.90 14.48 -18.43
C GLU A 327 0.12 13.41 -17.66
N ILE A 328 -1.21 13.39 -17.81
CA ILE A 328 -2.06 12.40 -17.13
C ILE A 328 -2.11 11.08 -17.88
N ARG A 329 -1.88 11.14 -19.20
CA ARG A 329 -1.84 10.01 -20.10
C ARG A 329 -1.09 10.40 -21.35
N ASP A 330 -0.49 9.44 -22.03
CA ASP A 330 0.23 9.65 -23.29
C ASP A 330 -0.54 10.59 -24.25
N GLY A 331 0.05 11.75 -24.52
CA GLY A 331 -0.47 12.81 -25.37
C GLY A 331 -1.53 13.72 -24.73
N VAL A 332 -1.87 13.56 -23.45
CA VAL A 332 -2.88 14.34 -22.71
C VAL A 332 -2.22 15.11 -21.57
N ILE A 333 -1.87 16.36 -21.85
CA ILE A 333 -1.22 17.27 -20.89
C ILE A 333 -2.27 18.14 -20.21
N ILE A 334 -2.19 18.24 -18.89
CA ILE A 334 -2.91 19.23 -18.10
C ILE A 334 -1.96 20.41 -17.85
N PRO A 335 -2.32 21.63 -18.28
CA PRO A 335 -1.44 22.78 -18.12
C PRO A 335 -1.38 23.26 -16.67
N ILE A 336 -0.33 24.02 -16.37
CA ILE A 336 -0.21 24.81 -15.13
C ILE A 336 -1.47 25.67 -14.90
N GLY A 337 -1.97 25.71 -13.67
CA GLY A 337 -3.14 26.52 -13.34
C GLY A 337 -3.86 26.15 -12.06
N ASP A 338 -4.86 26.98 -11.73
CA ASP A 338 -5.74 26.83 -10.59
C ASP A 338 -7.05 26.17 -11.02
N TYR A 339 -7.35 25.00 -10.45
CA TYR A 339 -8.50 24.20 -10.82
C TYR A 339 -9.45 24.03 -9.64
N GLN A 340 -10.76 23.99 -9.94
CA GLN A 340 -11.79 23.71 -8.94
C GLN A 340 -12.74 22.64 -9.43
N PHE A 341 -13.01 21.66 -8.56
CA PHE A 341 -13.83 20.50 -8.88
C PHE A 341 -15.05 20.43 -7.99
N SER A 342 -16.19 20.08 -8.58
CA SER A 342 -17.33 19.57 -7.83
C SER A 342 -17.63 18.15 -8.28
N GLY A 343 -17.85 17.27 -7.31
CA GLY A 343 -18.17 15.88 -7.57
C GLY A 343 -19.28 15.38 -6.65
N PHE A 344 -20.05 14.42 -7.17
CA PHE A 344 -20.99 13.65 -6.39
C PHE A 344 -20.71 12.17 -6.62
N GLY A 345 -20.78 11.39 -5.55
CA GLY A 345 -20.61 9.95 -5.64
C GLY A 345 -21.47 9.20 -4.64
N GLY A 346 -21.53 7.89 -4.88
CA GLY A 346 -22.27 6.98 -4.04
C GLY A 346 -21.63 5.60 -4.02
N ARG A 347 -21.93 4.85 -2.97
CA ARG A 347 -21.53 3.46 -2.79
C ARG A 347 -22.65 2.70 -2.10
N ILE A 348 -23.03 1.57 -2.68
CA ILE A 348 -23.98 0.62 -2.10
C ILE A 348 -23.21 -0.66 -1.84
N SER A 349 -23.23 -1.15 -0.61
CA SER A 349 -22.55 -2.40 -0.24
C SER A 349 -23.54 -3.35 0.43
N THR A 350 -23.58 -4.60 -0.02
CA THR A 350 -24.35 -5.64 0.66
C THR A 350 -23.53 -6.31 1.76
N SER A 351 -24.20 -6.91 2.75
CA SER A 351 -23.55 -7.65 3.83
C SER A 351 -22.58 -8.73 3.34
N ASP A 352 -21.36 -8.75 3.88
CA ASP A 352 -20.30 -9.71 3.58
C ASP A 352 -20.56 -11.12 4.15
N THR A 353 -21.56 -11.24 5.02
CA THR A 353 -22.08 -12.51 5.55
C THR A 353 -22.82 -13.35 4.52
N ARG A 354 -23.24 -12.76 3.39
CA ARG A 354 -23.97 -13.46 2.33
C ARG A 354 -23.00 -14.18 1.39
N ALA A 355 -23.42 -15.34 0.90
CA ALA A 355 -22.67 -16.13 -0.08
C ALA A 355 -22.36 -15.31 -1.34
N PHE A 356 -23.29 -14.49 -1.81
CA PHE A 356 -23.03 -13.44 -2.78
C PHE A 356 -23.13 -12.08 -2.11
N ASN A 357 -22.08 -11.29 -2.23
CA ASN A 357 -22.09 -9.89 -1.82
C ASN A 357 -21.44 -9.02 -2.89
N THR A 358 -21.87 -7.77 -2.95
CA THR A 358 -21.38 -6.79 -3.89
C THR A 358 -21.19 -5.44 -3.22
N THR A 359 -20.23 -4.68 -3.71
CA THR A 359 -20.08 -3.25 -3.49
C THR A 359 -20.04 -2.57 -4.83
N THR A 360 -21.01 -1.72 -5.11
CA THR A 360 -21.04 -0.90 -6.33
C THR A 360 -20.86 0.56 -5.93
N GLY A 361 -20.00 1.28 -6.64
CA GLY A 361 -19.84 2.71 -6.46
C GLY A 361 -19.78 3.46 -7.78
N PHE A 362 -20.10 4.75 -7.70
CA PHE A 362 -20.04 5.67 -8.81
C PHE A 362 -19.57 7.04 -8.32
N GLU A 363 -18.98 7.81 -9.22
CA GLU A 363 -18.59 9.20 -9.00
C GLU A 363 -18.71 9.93 -10.34
N PHE A 364 -19.26 11.13 -10.31
CA PHE A 364 -19.29 12.01 -11.49
C PHE A 364 -19.07 13.45 -11.06
N GLY A 365 -18.35 14.21 -11.87
CA GLY A 365 -18.03 15.58 -11.54
C GLY A 365 -17.04 16.21 -12.49
N ASN A 366 -16.64 17.43 -12.13
CA ASN A 366 -15.55 18.13 -12.79
C ASN A 366 -14.22 17.44 -12.50
N PHE A 367 -13.29 17.53 -13.44
CA PHE A 367 -11.95 17.00 -13.32
C PHE A 367 -11.02 17.81 -14.23
N TYR A 368 -10.08 18.55 -13.65
CA TYR A 368 -9.34 19.62 -14.31
C TYR A 368 -10.28 20.53 -15.13
N SER A 369 -9.94 20.79 -16.39
CA SER A 369 -10.75 21.56 -17.33
C SER A 369 -11.87 20.77 -18.00
N GLY A 370 -12.24 19.60 -17.47
CA GLY A 370 -13.21 18.69 -18.07
C GLY A 370 -14.06 17.91 -17.07
N GLU A 371 -14.41 16.68 -17.42
CA GLU A 371 -15.30 15.82 -16.64
C GLU A 371 -14.72 14.43 -16.43
N LEU A 372 -15.05 13.86 -15.27
CA LEU A 372 -14.73 12.49 -14.90
C LEU A 372 -16.00 11.74 -14.53
N ARG A 373 -16.13 10.51 -15.02
CA ARG A 373 -17.16 9.56 -14.59
C ARG A 373 -16.48 8.26 -14.20
N LYS A 374 -16.66 7.85 -12.94
CA LYS A 374 -16.15 6.60 -12.40
C LYS A 374 -17.31 5.69 -12.05
N PHE A 375 -17.14 4.42 -12.37
CA PHE A 375 -17.98 3.34 -11.90
C PHE A 375 -17.08 2.21 -11.45
N TYR A 376 -17.38 1.60 -10.31
CA TYR A 376 -16.74 0.36 -9.94
C TYR A 376 -17.73 -0.61 -9.34
N ILE A 377 -17.45 -1.89 -9.53
CA ILE A 377 -18.17 -2.99 -8.91
C ILE A 377 -17.17 -3.98 -8.34
N HIS A 378 -17.39 -4.36 -7.09
CA HIS A 378 -16.64 -5.38 -6.40
C HIS A 378 -17.61 -6.49 -6.00
N MET A 379 -17.47 -7.67 -6.57
CA MET A 379 -18.31 -8.83 -6.31
C MET A 379 -17.52 -9.89 -5.58
N THR A 380 -18.14 -10.52 -4.58
CA THR A 380 -17.60 -11.71 -3.92
C THR A 380 -18.65 -12.79 -3.92
N LEU A 381 -18.30 -13.96 -4.46
CA LEU A 381 -19.14 -15.15 -4.51
C LEU A 381 -18.45 -16.29 -3.76
N LYS A 382 -19.11 -16.81 -2.73
CA LYS A 382 -18.69 -17.92 -1.87
C LYS A 382 -19.77 -19.01 -1.95
N PRO A 383 -19.87 -19.75 -3.07
CA PRO A 383 -20.96 -20.69 -3.28
C PRO A 383 -20.86 -21.90 -2.35
N THR A 384 -19.64 -22.21 -1.87
CA THR A 384 -19.36 -23.24 -0.86
C THR A 384 -18.27 -22.72 0.09
N SER A 385 -18.03 -23.41 1.21
CA SER A 385 -16.91 -23.10 2.11
C SER A 385 -15.52 -23.37 1.50
N ARG A 386 -15.45 -24.05 0.34
CA ARG A 386 -14.22 -24.42 -0.35
C ARG A 386 -13.87 -23.50 -1.52
N MET A 387 -14.78 -22.62 -1.92
CA MET A 387 -14.64 -21.82 -3.13
C MET A 387 -14.95 -20.36 -2.84
N SER A 388 -14.09 -19.46 -3.31
CA SER A 388 -14.37 -18.03 -3.33
C SER A 388 -13.93 -17.43 -4.65
N LEU A 389 -14.78 -16.61 -5.26
CA LEU A 389 -14.46 -15.76 -6.40
C LEU A 389 -14.65 -14.32 -5.97
N GLU A 390 -13.60 -13.51 -6.10
CA GLU A 390 -13.60 -12.08 -5.87
C GLU A 390 -13.31 -11.41 -7.23
N THR A 391 -14.16 -10.49 -7.66
CA THR A 391 -13.98 -9.79 -8.94
C THR A 391 -14.22 -8.31 -8.74
N PHE A 392 -13.24 -7.50 -9.12
CA PHE A 392 -13.28 -6.05 -9.13
C PHE A 392 -13.19 -5.56 -10.58
N TYR A 393 -14.08 -4.65 -10.94
CA TYR A 393 -14.01 -3.92 -12.19
C TYR A 393 -14.21 -2.44 -11.92
N GLN A 394 -13.30 -1.61 -12.40
CA GLN A 394 -13.38 -0.17 -12.37
C GLN A 394 -13.29 0.37 -13.79
N PHE A 395 -14.21 1.27 -14.10
CA PHE A 395 -14.29 2.00 -15.35
C PHE A 395 -14.22 3.50 -15.03
N ASN A 396 -13.24 4.19 -15.62
CA ASN A 396 -13.14 5.64 -15.53
C ASN A 396 -13.16 6.23 -16.94
N ARG A 397 -14.14 7.10 -17.22
CA ARG A 397 -14.19 7.93 -18.43
C ARG A 397 -13.70 9.33 -18.07
N VAL A 398 -12.62 9.76 -18.71
CA VAL A 398 -12.10 11.12 -18.59
C VAL A 398 -12.30 11.83 -19.91
N ASN A 399 -12.98 12.98 -19.87
CA ASN A 399 -13.13 13.85 -21.03
C ASN A 399 -12.48 15.20 -20.74
N LEU A 400 -11.41 15.54 -21.46
CA LEU A 400 -10.67 16.79 -21.32
C LEU A 400 -10.56 17.48 -22.69
N PRO A 401 -10.39 18.83 -22.72
CA PRO A 401 -10.10 19.54 -23.97
C PRO A 401 -8.84 19.04 -24.70
N ALA A 402 -7.83 18.60 -23.94
CA ALA A 402 -6.58 18.06 -24.48
C ALA A 402 -6.73 16.64 -25.05
N GLY A 403 -7.76 15.89 -24.65
CA GLY A 403 -7.97 14.51 -25.09
C GLY A 403 -8.95 13.76 -24.20
N ASN A 404 -9.55 12.69 -24.75
CA ASN A 404 -10.46 11.81 -24.01
C ASN A 404 -9.84 10.43 -23.88
N PHE A 405 -10.00 9.79 -22.72
CA PHE A 405 -9.51 8.43 -22.52
C PHE A 405 -10.36 7.64 -21.53
N ASP A 406 -10.26 6.32 -21.64
CA ASP A 406 -10.83 5.35 -20.70
C ASP A 406 -9.71 4.72 -19.90
N ALA A 407 -9.83 4.74 -18.56
CA ALA A 407 -8.93 4.03 -17.68
C ALA A 407 -9.70 2.91 -16.97
N ASN A 408 -9.49 1.67 -17.41
CA ASN A 408 -10.19 0.50 -16.89
C ASN A 408 -9.22 -0.40 -16.15
N LEU A 409 -9.69 -0.96 -15.04
CA LEU A 409 -8.98 -1.94 -14.25
C LEU A 409 -9.92 -3.10 -13.95
N PHE A 410 -9.50 -4.29 -14.32
CA PHE A 410 -10.15 -5.54 -13.96
C PHE A 410 -9.22 -6.36 -13.09
N THR A 411 -9.78 -6.95 -12.04
CA THR A 411 -9.06 -7.88 -11.17
C THR A 411 -9.98 -9.01 -10.79
N SER A 412 -9.51 -10.25 -10.86
CA SER A 412 -10.25 -11.41 -10.38
C SER A 412 -9.34 -12.34 -9.59
N ARG A 413 -9.83 -12.78 -8.42
CA ARG A 413 -9.17 -13.74 -7.56
C ARG A 413 -10.10 -14.92 -7.30
N PHE A 414 -9.67 -16.08 -7.75
CA PHE A 414 -10.35 -17.35 -7.52
C PHE A 414 -9.54 -18.18 -6.54
N ASN A 415 -10.17 -18.64 -5.46
CA ASN A 415 -9.57 -19.58 -4.51
C ASN A 415 -10.40 -20.85 -4.46
N TYR A 416 -9.72 -21.99 -4.44
CA TYR A 416 -10.35 -23.30 -4.26
C TYR A 416 -9.54 -24.18 -3.30
N SER A 417 -10.19 -24.68 -2.25
CA SER A 417 -9.60 -25.61 -1.29
C SER A 417 -10.08 -27.03 -1.57
N PHE A 418 -9.20 -27.87 -2.13
CA PHE A 418 -9.48 -29.30 -2.35
C PHE A 418 -9.60 -30.05 -1.02
N SER A 419 -8.75 -29.68 -0.05
CA SER A 419 -8.76 -30.17 1.33
C SER A 419 -8.26 -29.07 2.28
N THR A 420 -8.08 -29.40 3.57
CA THR A 420 -7.41 -28.51 4.54
C THR A 420 -5.90 -28.37 4.29
N SER A 421 -5.32 -29.21 3.43
CA SER A 421 -3.89 -29.28 3.15
C SER A 421 -3.54 -29.03 1.68
N LEU A 422 -4.51 -28.94 0.77
CA LEU A 422 -4.29 -28.71 -0.65
C LEU A 422 -5.26 -27.65 -1.16
N PHE A 423 -4.73 -26.54 -1.67
CA PHE A 423 -5.52 -25.47 -2.26
C PHE A 423 -4.84 -24.85 -3.47
N ALA A 424 -5.66 -24.25 -4.33
CA ALA A 424 -5.22 -23.48 -5.48
C ALA A 424 -5.77 -22.05 -5.43
N LYS A 425 -5.00 -21.12 -5.97
CA LYS A 425 -5.36 -19.72 -6.17
C LYS A 425 -5.05 -19.33 -7.61
N LEU A 426 -5.95 -18.58 -8.22
CA LEU A 426 -5.74 -17.95 -9.51
C LEU A 426 -6.06 -16.47 -9.36
N PHE A 427 -5.11 -15.63 -9.72
CA PHE A 427 -5.25 -14.19 -9.78
C PHE A 427 -5.05 -13.75 -11.22
N ALA A 428 -5.93 -12.90 -11.71
CA ALA A 428 -5.84 -12.29 -13.02
C ALA A 428 -6.13 -10.80 -12.90
N GLN A 429 -5.37 -9.98 -13.62
CA GLN A 429 -5.61 -8.56 -13.72
C GLN A 429 -5.40 -8.05 -15.14
N TRP A 430 -6.10 -6.97 -15.46
CA TRP A 430 -5.96 -6.25 -16.72
C TRP A 430 -6.13 -4.77 -16.46
N ASN A 431 -5.24 -3.98 -17.04
CA ASN A 431 -5.27 -2.53 -16.95
C ASN A 431 -5.03 -1.92 -18.34
N THR A 432 -5.85 -0.93 -18.70
CA THR A 432 -5.72 -0.23 -19.98
C THR A 432 -4.52 0.72 -20.04
N GLU A 433 -3.91 1.04 -18.91
CA GLU A 433 -2.73 1.90 -18.82
C GLU A 433 -1.47 1.13 -19.22
N SER A 434 -1.19 0.00 -18.57
CA SER A 434 -0.09 -0.90 -18.91
C SER A 434 -0.34 -1.71 -20.18
N GLN A 435 -1.59 -1.77 -20.65
CA GLN A 435 -2.03 -2.62 -21.76
C GLN A 435 -1.65 -4.09 -21.60
N VAL A 436 -1.60 -4.57 -20.36
CA VAL A 436 -1.13 -5.93 -20.07
C VAL A 436 -2.20 -6.72 -19.32
N VAL A 437 -2.27 -8.02 -19.62
CA VAL A 437 -2.97 -9.02 -18.82
C VAL A 437 -1.94 -9.82 -18.03
N SER A 438 -1.98 -9.70 -16.72
CA SER A 438 -1.12 -10.46 -15.82
C SER A 438 -1.93 -11.55 -15.11
N THR A 439 -1.38 -12.76 -15.05
CA THR A 439 -1.96 -13.90 -14.35
C THR A 439 -0.95 -14.52 -13.39
N ASN A 440 -1.42 -14.92 -12.22
CA ASN A 440 -0.66 -15.62 -11.19
C ASN A 440 -1.48 -16.82 -10.72
N PHE A 441 -0.97 -18.02 -10.96
CA PHE A 441 -1.55 -19.26 -10.51
C PHE A 441 -0.65 -19.88 -9.44
N LEU A 442 -1.24 -20.31 -8.33
CA LEU A 442 -0.54 -20.91 -7.20
C LEU A 442 -1.27 -22.16 -6.74
N ILE A 443 -0.52 -23.26 -6.59
CA ILE A 443 -0.95 -24.43 -5.84
C ILE A 443 -0.07 -24.52 -4.59
N ASN A 444 -0.71 -24.70 -3.42
CA ASN A 444 -0.01 -25.01 -2.18
C ASN A 444 -0.48 -26.35 -1.62
N TYR A 445 0.49 -27.19 -1.28
CA TYR A 445 0.30 -28.45 -0.60
C TYR A 445 1.07 -28.49 0.74
N ILE A 446 0.32 -28.49 1.84
CA ILE A 446 0.82 -28.62 3.21
C ILE A 446 0.96 -30.11 3.54
N TYR A 447 2.17 -30.65 3.39
CA TYR A 447 2.41 -32.06 3.69
C TYR A 447 2.71 -32.31 5.17
N ARG A 448 3.14 -31.27 5.91
CA ARG A 448 3.22 -31.23 7.38
C ARG A 448 2.98 -29.80 7.87
N PRO A 449 2.52 -29.57 9.10
CA PRO A 449 2.40 -28.22 9.65
C PRO A 449 3.70 -27.41 9.49
N GLY A 450 3.60 -26.23 8.86
CA GLY A 450 4.73 -25.34 8.55
C GLY A 450 5.62 -25.80 7.37
N SER A 451 5.33 -26.96 6.78
CA SER A 451 6.10 -27.54 5.68
C SER A 451 5.21 -27.70 4.45
N ASP A 452 5.57 -26.96 3.41
CA ASP A 452 4.70 -26.69 2.28
C ASP A 452 5.46 -26.93 0.97
N PHE A 453 4.73 -27.38 -0.03
CA PHE A 453 5.15 -27.34 -1.42
C PHE A 453 4.31 -26.31 -2.17
N TYR A 454 4.97 -25.34 -2.76
CA TYR A 454 4.36 -24.34 -3.63
C TYR A 454 4.75 -24.58 -5.07
N PHE A 455 3.77 -24.47 -5.94
CA PHE A 455 3.98 -24.33 -7.37
C PHE A 455 3.33 -23.02 -7.82
N VAL A 456 4.11 -22.13 -8.41
CA VAL A 456 3.64 -20.82 -8.90
C VAL A 456 3.92 -20.73 -10.38
N PHE A 457 2.93 -20.24 -11.12
CA PHE A 457 2.99 -20.01 -12.55
C PHE A 457 2.45 -18.61 -12.85
N ASN A 458 3.30 -17.75 -13.38
CA ASN A 458 2.96 -16.39 -13.77
C ASN A 458 3.06 -16.24 -15.27
N GLN A 459 2.12 -15.51 -15.86
CA GLN A 459 2.22 -15.10 -17.25
C GLN A 459 1.71 -13.69 -17.42
N THR A 460 2.40 -12.97 -18.29
CA THR A 460 2.13 -11.58 -18.63
C THR A 460 1.98 -11.50 -20.14
N TYR A 461 0.85 -10.98 -20.60
CA TYR A 461 0.53 -10.86 -22.02
C TYR A 461 0.29 -9.41 -22.39
N ASP A 462 0.83 -8.99 -23.52
CA ASP A 462 0.50 -7.73 -24.16
C ASP A 462 -0.92 -7.78 -24.74
N THR A 463 -1.64 -6.67 -24.63
CA THR A 463 -2.96 -6.44 -25.19
C THR A 463 -3.04 -5.21 -26.09
N ASP A 464 -1.90 -4.64 -26.51
CA ASP A 464 -1.90 -3.59 -27.53
C ASP A 464 -2.68 -4.06 -28.77
N ARG A 465 -3.38 -3.11 -29.39
CA ARG A 465 -4.53 -3.24 -30.29
C ARG A 465 -4.27 -4.01 -31.60
N THR A 466 -3.10 -4.62 -31.75
CA THR A 466 -2.85 -5.58 -32.83
C THR A 466 -3.37 -6.96 -32.42
N THR A 467 -3.94 -7.69 -33.36
CA THR A 467 -4.83 -8.86 -33.14
C THR A 467 -4.15 -10.11 -32.56
N LYS A 468 -2.96 -10.00 -31.98
CA LYS A 468 -2.21 -11.10 -31.38
C LYS A 468 -1.71 -10.69 -30.00
N SER A 469 -2.32 -11.22 -28.95
CA SER A 469 -1.75 -11.18 -27.61
C SER A 469 -0.38 -11.84 -27.63
N ALA A 470 0.68 -11.06 -27.40
CA ALA A 470 2.05 -11.55 -27.30
C ALA A 470 2.35 -11.93 -25.85
N LEU A 471 3.05 -13.05 -25.62
CA LEU A 471 3.56 -13.40 -24.30
C LEU A 471 4.79 -12.55 -24.02
N LEU A 472 4.74 -11.71 -22.98
CA LEU A 472 5.84 -10.84 -22.56
C LEU A 472 6.77 -11.53 -21.56
N ASP A 473 6.18 -12.18 -20.55
CA ASP A 473 6.91 -12.91 -19.51
C ASP A 473 6.14 -14.17 -19.10
N SER A 474 6.89 -15.24 -18.81
CA SER A 474 6.38 -16.45 -18.21
C SER A 474 7.37 -16.96 -17.17
N THR A 475 6.91 -17.07 -15.93
CA THR A 475 7.72 -17.53 -14.81
C THR A 475 7.10 -18.76 -14.16
N VAL A 476 7.91 -19.81 -13.99
CA VAL A 476 7.55 -21.03 -13.26
C VAL A 476 8.45 -21.17 -12.04
N VAL A 477 7.85 -21.28 -10.86
CA VAL A 477 8.60 -21.43 -9.60
C VAL A 477 8.07 -22.64 -8.83
N GLY A 478 8.98 -23.53 -8.45
CA GLY A 478 8.72 -24.55 -7.45
C GLY A 478 9.41 -24.17 -6.15
N LYS A 479 8.70 -24.21 -5.01
CA LYS A 479 9.32 -24.01 -3.70
C LYS A 479 8.97 -25.14 -2.75
N PHE A 480 9.98 -25.64 -2.07
CA PHE A 480 9.82 -26.57 -0.97
C PHE A 480 10.29 -25.91 0.33
N THR A 481 9.41 -25.86 1.33
CA THR A 481 9.72 -25.44 2.69
C THR A 481 9.63 -26.65 3.62
N TYR A 482 10.55 -26.70 4.58
CA TYR A 482 10.56 -27.73 5.61
C TYR A 482 10.67 -27.04 6.97
N TRP A 483 9.67 -27.23 7.81
CA TRP A 483 9.68 -26.74 9.17
C TRP A 483 10.19 -27.84 10.10
N TRP A 484 11.36 -27.62 10.68
CA TRP A 484 11.93 -28.50 11.68
C TRP A 484 11.52 -28.01 13.07
N ASN A 485 10.75 -28.83 13.79
CA ASN A 485 10.41 -28.59 15.19
C ASN A 485 10.99 -29.74 16.03
N PRO A 486 12.13 -29.54 16.74
CA PRO A 486 12.78 -30.58 17.54
C PRO A 486 11.97 -31.03 18.75
#